data_AF-A0A921ZKL7-F1
#
_entry.id   AF-A0A921ZKL7-F1
#
_cell.length_a   1.000
_cell.length_b   1.000
_cell.length_c   1.000
_cell.angle_alpha   90.00
_cell.angle_beta   90.00
_cell.angle_gamma   90.00
#
_symmetry.space_group_name_H-M   'P 1'
#
loop_
_entity.id
_entity.type
_entity.pdbx_description
1 polymer ?
#
loop_
_entity_poly.entity_id
_entity_poly.type
_entity_poly.pdbx_seq_one_letter_code
_entity_poly.pdbx_strand_id
1 'polypeptide(L)'
;MEVPVVAEEPPITEETENAERADSVENFEKFVYELFDKNGVLNDLRAYLRGHIVNVLKSAQTGDPPPCQRHFTQRLDLTYQALNMLVAEYLLRLEFSYSLSVFVSEIPLANMVFEFAKTLMQNNDENFTSLRFQDSDVWSILNYLGVMCDSEHASSIVEMYKSVETCPLLLCIFKCIPMYNKPHAVNSSDESISSSVKSSDTLGDKTKSSHRNLPVHDKCKHYALCRTCQSKMIRVKEKYRKKKKSLTKSVKETKLDQYNVDCLMKNIGVLERSLIDEMFQQLKSVYEAEVEMVKEEEQRKVKRSLATHALQLQKRRHEIEESLKAREVELEHAVQQKKKFLWGLARALRDQHRHVARAARDVRHETERLTAKEDSLKIQLGEAEEILKQRGEEVRLQITSELAILEQHLESMKTERENINRERTELNNLKKHEKSTKEHNTEHEQLKSHYDLLKNELSILRKYLESMSIQPKCVIERSTITDLYDVTSKLNVTLNNGQDVEYARHDSKLRSNQVVNDFKKQKNVNFSQVCFYTC
;
A
#
# COMPACT_ATOMS: atom_id res chain seq x y z
N MET A 1 83.41 -24.95 25.26
CA MET A 1 82.81 -26.23 24.81
C MET A 1 81.42 -25.91 24.32
N GLU A 2 81.26 -26.13 23.02
CA GLU A 2 80.06 -26.42 22.21
C GLU A 2 78.65 -25.93 22.64
N VAL A 3 78.02 -25.34 21.63
CA VAL A 3 76.58 -25.00 21.49
C VAL A 3 75.75 -26.29 21.47
N PRO A 4 74.45 -26.26 21.85
CA PRO A 4 73.46 -26.39 20.78
C PRO A 4 72.35 -25.32 20.85
N VAL A 5 71.96 -24.93 19.63
CA VAL A 5 71.00 -23.91 19.25
C VAL A 5 69.59 -24.37 19.60
N VAL A 6 68.85 -23.53 20.32
CA VAL A 6 67.38 -23.64 20.44
C VAL A 6 66.78 -22.91 19.25
N ALA A 7 66.03 -23.63 18.43
CA ALA A 7 65.19 -23.04 17.40
C ALA A 7 64.01 -22.35 18.09
N GLU A 8 63.98 -21.01 18.04
CA GLU A 8 62.78 -20.22 18.31
C GLU A 8 61.80 -20.40 17.15
N GLU A 9 60.58 -20.84 17.47
CA GLU A 9 59.41 -20.68 16.60
C GLU A 9 59.13 -19.18 16.39
N PRO A 10 58.81 -18.74 15.17
CA PRO A 10 58.46 -17.35 14.93
C PRO A 10 57.05 -17.05 15.48
N PRO A 11 56.80 -15.79 15.88
CA PRO A 11 55.53 -15.39 16.49
C PRO A 11 54.40 -15.42 15.45
N ILE A 12 53.30 -16.09 15.80
CA ILE A 12 52.04 -16.01 15.05
C ILE A 12 51.54 -14.57 15.17
N THR A 13 51.58 -13.84 14.07
CA THR A 13 51.09 -12.47 13.97
C THR A 13 49.56 -12.45 14.03
N GLU A 14 49.00 -11.56 14.85
CA GLU A 14 47.55 -11.25 14.99
C GLU A 14 46.87 -10.86 13.65
N GLU A 15 47.65 -10.63 12.60
CA GLU A 15 47.14 -10.36 11.24
C GLU A 15 46.59 -11.62 10.55
N THR A 16 47.12 -12.81 10.86
CA THR A 16 46.66 -14.07 10.25
C THR A 16 45.31 -14.56 10.81
N GLU A 17 45.03 -14.36 12.11
CA GLU A 17 43.72 -14.71 12.69
C GLU A 17 42.59 -13.77 12.23
N ASN A 18 42.91 -12.50 11.96
CA ASN A 18 41.94 -11.53 11.44
C ASN A 18 41.60 -11.77 9.96
N ALA A 19 42.56 -12.25 9.16
CA ALA A 19 42.31 -12.65 7.78
C ALA A 19 41.45 -13.92 7.69
N GLU A 20 41.71 -14.94 8.51
CA GLU A 20 40.89 -16.16 8.57
C GLU A 20 39.47 -15.89 9.12
N ARG A 21 39.32 -14.98 10.09
CA ARG A 21 38.00 -14.53 10.56
C ARG A 21 37.23 -13.75 9.51
N ALA A 22 37.89 -12.85 8.78
CA ALA A 22 37.28 -12.08 7.70
C ALA A 22 36.78 -13.00 6.57
N ASP A 23 37.58 -13.99 6.17
CA ASP A 23 37.16 -15.03 5.23
C ASP A 23 35.98 -15.84 5.79
N SER A 24 35.90 -16.09 7.09
CA SER A 24 34.76 -16.80 7.70
C SER A 24 33.47 -15.98 7.68
N VAL A 25 33.55 -14.65 7.87
CA VAL A 25 32.40 -13.74 7.85
C VAL A 25 31.90 -13.55 6.42
N GLU A 26 32.79 -13.33 5.46
CA GLU A 26 32.41 -13.23 4.04
C GLU A 26 31.81 -14.54 3.51
N ASN A 27 32.35 -15.69 3.94
CA ASN A 27 31.77 -16.99 3.59
C ASN A 27 30.40 -17.21 4.24
N PHE A 28 30.18 -16.73 5.47
CA PHE A 28 28.88 -16.77 6.11
C PHE A 28 27.87 -15.85 5.43
N GLU A 29 28.25 -14.61 5.10
CA GLU A 29 27.41 -13.68 4.35
C GLU A 29 27.02 -14.25 2.98
N LYS A 30 27.98 -14.86 2.29
CA LYS A 30 27.74 -15.53 1.01
C LYS A 30 26.82 -16.74 1.17
N PHE A 31 26.99 -17.53 2.22
CA PHE A 31 26.09 -18.63 2.56
C PHE A 31 24.66 -18.14 2.83
N VAL A 32 24.49 -17.10 3.64
CA VAL A 32 23.18 -16.51 3.96
C VAL A 32 22.53 -15.95 2.71
N TYR A 33 23.29 -15.25 1.87
CA TYR A 33 22.80 -14.70 0.61
C TYR A 33 22.36 -15.82 -0.35
N GLU A 34 23.18 -16.86 -0.53
CA GLU A 34 22.82 -18.02 -1.34
C GLU A 34 21.61 -18.78 -0.79
N LEU A 35 21.49 -18.91 0.52
CA LEU A 35 20.36 -19.57 1.18
C LEU A 35 19.06 -18.80 0.89
N PHE A 36 19.08 -17.47 1.01
CA PHE A 36 17.90 -16.63 0.78
C PHE A 36 17.58 -16.49 -0.71
N ASP A 37 18.57 -16.55 -1.59
CA ASP A 37 18.36 -16.54 -3.05
C ASP A 37 17.79 -17.87 -3.53
N LYS A 38 18.39 -19.02 -3.13
CA LYS A 38 17.94 -20.37 -3.51
C LYS A 38 16.54 -20.70 -2.97
N ASN A 39 16.19 -20.20 -1.79
CA ASN A 39 14.86 -20.38 -1.21
C ASN A 39 13.84 -19.35 -1.74
N GLY A 40 14.21 -18.48 -2.69
CA GLY A 40 13.31 -17.51 -3.30
C GLY A 40 12.94 -16.32 -2.42
N VAL A 41 13.43 -16.26 -1.18
CA VAL A 41 13.11 -15.21 -0.20
C VAL A 41 13.49 -13.82 -0.72
N LEU A 42 14.66 -13.67 -1.37
CA LEU A 42 15.06 -12.40 -1.97
C LEU A 42 14.15 -11.98 -3.14
N ASN A 43 13.65 -12.94 -3.91
CA ASN A 43 12.74 -12.67 -5.02
C ASN A 43 11.35 -12.30 -4.53
N ASP A 44 10.85 -12.97 -3.49
CA ASP A 44 9.60 -12.63 -2.82
C ASP A 44 9.67 -11.26 -2.17
N LEU A 45 10.79 -10.94 -1.49
CA LEU A 45 11.04 -9.63 -0.92
C LEU A 45 11.09 -8.53 -1.99
N ARG A 46 11.80 -8.77 -3.11
CA ARG A 46 11.83 -7.83 -4.26
C ARG A 46 10.44 -7.65 -4.87
N ALA A 47 9.67 -8.72 -5.04
CA ALA A 47 8.31 -8.65 -5.57
C ALA A 47 7.37 -7.89 -4.64
N TYR A 48 7.46 -8.17 -3.33
CA TYR A 48 6.74 -7.45 -2.28
C TYR A 48 7.09 -5.97 -2.27
N LEU A 49 8.39 -5.61 -2.26
CA LEU A 49 8.86 -4.22 -2.28
C LEU A 49 8.42 -3.50 -3.55
N ARG A 50 8.50 -4.13 -4.73
CA ARG A 50 7.99 -3.55 -5.99
C ARG A 50 6.48 -3.28 -5.91
N GLY A 51 5.70 -4.25 -5.42
CA GLY A 51 4.26 -4.08 -5.20
C GLY A 51 3.96 -2.99 -4.18
N HIS A 52 4.75 -2.92 -3.10
CA HIS A 52 4.62 -1.91 -2.06
C HIS A 52 4.95 -0.50 -2.58
N ILE A 53 6.04 -0.33 -3.34
CA ILE A 53 6.41 0.94 -3.96
C ILE A 53 5.30 1.41 -4.90
N VAL A 54 4.76 0.51 -5.74
CA VAL A 54 3.62 0.83 -6.61
C VAL A 54 2.39 1.26 -5.81
N ASN A 55 2.10 0.60 -4.68
CA ASN A 55 0.99 0.97 -3.81
C ASN A 55 1.21 2.33 -3.11
N VAL A 56 2.45 2.65 -2.70
CA VAL A 56 2.84 3.95 -2.12
C VAL A 56 2.72 5.06 -3.17
N LEU A 57 3.16 4.82 -4.40
CA LEU A 57 3.05 5.78 -5.49
C LEU A 57 1.59 6.02 -5.90
N LYS A 58 0.76 4.97 -5.91
CA LYS A 58 -0.68 5.10 -6.16
C LYS A 58 -1.37 5.90 -5.06
N SER A 59 -1.10 5.59 -3.79
CA SER A 59 -1.66 6.32 -2.65
C SER A 59 -1.20 7.78 -2.59
N ALA A 60 0.03 8.09 -3.00
CA ALA A 60 0.50 9.46 -3.14
C ALA A 60 -0.25 10.27 -4.22
N GLN A 61 -0.79 9.61 -5.26
CA GLN A 61 -1.61 10.25 -6.29
C GLN A 61 -3.09 10.41 -5.89
N THR A 62 -3.65 9.48 -5.10
CA THR A 62 -5.05 9.52 -4.67
C THR A 62 -5.28 10.19 -3.31
N GLY A 63 -4.24 10.39 -2.49
CA GLY A 63 -4.34 10.97 -1.14
C GLY A 63 -4.84 9.98 -0.07
N ASP A 64 -5.19 8.75 -0.44
CA ASP A 64 -5.60 7.70 0.50
C ASP A 64 -4.37 7.03 1.10
N PRO A 65 -4.17 7.02 2.44
CA PRO A 65 -3.01 6.39 3.05
C PRO A 65 -3.02 4.88 2.79
N PRO A 66 -1.89 4.28 2.37
CA PRO A 66 -1.83 2.86 2.07
C PRO A 66 -2.11 2.02 3.34
N PRO A 67 -2.60 0.77 3.20
CA PRO A 67 -2.97 -0.09 4.34
C PRO A 67 -1.85 -0.30 5.36
N CYS A 68 -0.58 -0.30 4.90
CA CYS A 68 0.60 -0.42 5.74
C CYS A 68 0.91 0.84 6.55
N GLN A 69 0.49 2.03 6.09
CA GLN A 69 0.62 3.26 6.87
C GLN A 69 -0.29 3.23 8.09
N ARG A 70 -1.50 2.64 8.03
CA ARG A 70 -2.35 2.52 9.23
C ARG A 70 -1.65 1.75 10.36
N HIS A 71 -0.96 0.66 10.04
CA HIS A 71 -0.22 -0.11 11.04
C HIS A 71 1.11 0.55 11.43
N PHE A 72 1.78 1.27 10.54
CA PHE A 72 3.01 2.00 10.87
C PHE A 72 2.72 3.25 11.71
N THR A 73 1.69 4.04 11.40
CA THR A 73 1.28 5.20 12.21
C THR A 73 0.68 4.79 13.54
N GLN A 74 -0.03 3.66 13.63
CA GLN A 74 -0.44 3.06 14.92
C GLN A 74 0.77 2.59 15.74
N ARG A 75 1.82 2.06 15.10
CA ARG A 75 3.08 1.70 15.79
C ARG A 75 3.88 2.92 16.26
N LEU A 76 3.60 4.10 15.72
CA LEU A 76 4.17 5.38 16.15
C LEU A 76 3.30 6.11 17.19
N ASP A 77 2.09 5.65 17.45
CA ASP A 77 1.22 6.24 18.47
C ASP A 77 1.84 6.05 19.86
N LEU A 78 1.96 7.15 20.61
CA LEU A 78 2.65 7.22 21.88
C LEU A 78 1.99 6.33 22.94
N THR A 79 0.67 6.18 22.88
CA THR A 79 -0.06 5.26 23.77
C THR A 79 0.29 3.80 23.48
N TYR A 80 0.41 3.41 22.20
CA TYR A 80 0.82 2.06 21.83
C TYR A 80 2.29 1.79 22.12
N GLN A 81 3.16 2.78 21.94
CA GLN A 81 4.57 2.67 22.36
C GLN A 81 4.66 2.47 23.87
N ALA A 82 3.91 3.23 24.67
CA ALA A 82 3.87 3.09 26.13
C ALA A 82 3.41 1.69 26.55
N LEU A 83 2.37 1.14 25.91
CA LEU A 83 1.91 -0.22 26.14
C LEU A 83 2.97 -1.26 25.80
N ASN A 84 3.62 -1.14 24.64
CA ASN A 84 4.68 -2.05 24.23
C ASN A 84 5.87 -2.02 25.19
N MET A 85 6.22 -0.84 25.73
CA MET A 85 7.25 -0.70 26.74
C MET A 85 6.86 -1.37 28.06
N LEU A 86 5.62 -1.17 28.53
CA LEU A 86 5.12 -1.86 29.72
C LEU A 86 5.20 -3.39 29.58
N VAL A 87 4.87 -3.92 28.40
CA VAL A 87 4.99 -5.36 28.11
C VAL A 87 6.45 -5.80 28.07
N ALA A 88 7.33 -5.05 27.40
CA ALA A 88 8.76 -5.35 27.34
C ALA A 88 9.38 -5.41 28.74
N GLU A 89 9.12 -4.41 29.59
CA GLU A 89 9.62 -4.37 30.96
C GLU A 89 9.04 -5.50 31.82
N TYR A 90 7.75 -5.82 31.65
CA TYR A 90 7.12 -6.92 32.36
C TYR A 90 7.75 -8.28 32.02
N LEU A 91 7.98 -8.54 30.72
CA LEU A 91 8.63 -9.76 30.25
C LEU A 91 10.08 -9.84 30.75
N LEU A 92 10.78 -8.71 30.76
CA LEU A 92 12.15 -8.61 31.25
C LEU A 92 12.24 -8.89 32.76
N ARG A 93 11.38 -8.26 33.56
CA ARG A 93 11.38 -8.37 35.03
C ARG A 93 10.97 -9.75 35.55
N LEU A 94 10.18 -10.48 34.77
CA LEU A 94 9.76 -11.84 35.09
C LEU A 94 10.61 -12.92 34.40
N GLU A 95 11.76 -12.53 33.84
CA GLU A 95 12.75 -13.46 33.24
C GLU A 95 12.18 -14.31 32.10
N PHE A 96 11.20 -13.78 31.35
CA PHE A 96 10.64 -14.42 30.16
C PHE A 96 11.51 -14.17 28.93
N SER A 97 12.79 -14.51 28.99
CA SER A 97 13.83 -14.14 28.00
C SER A 97 13.50 -14.57 26.56
N TYR A 98 12.94 -15.76 26.37
CA TYR A 98 12.50 -16.22 25.04
C TYR A 98 11.31 -15.41 24.50
N SER A 99 10.32 -15.11 25.34
CA SER A 99 9.17 -14.32 24.92
C SER A 99 9.58 -12.87 24.63
N LEU A 100 10.51 -12.34 25.42
CA LEU A 100 11.07 -11.01 25.22
C LEU A 100 11.84 -10.93 23.89
N SER A 101 12.66 -11.93 23.54
CA SER A 101 13.42 -11.91 22.28
C SER A 101 12.51 -11.94 21.05
N VAL A 102 11.48 -12.78 21.06
CA VAL A 102 10.45 -12.80 20.01
C VAL A 102 9.71 -11.46 19.97
N PHE A 103 9.25 -10.97 21.12
CA PHE A 103 8.52 -9.70 21.22
C PHE A 103 9.33 -8.52 20.66
N VAL A 104 10.59 -8.37 21.09
CA VAL A 104 11.52 -7.32 20.66
C VAL A 104 11.80 -7.41 19.15
N SER A 105 11.83 -8.60 18.55
CA SER A 105 12.00 -8.76 17.11
C SER A 105 10.80 -8.30 16.27
N GLU A 106 9.61 -8.24 16.88
CA GLU A 106 8.36 -7.84 16.21
C GLU A 106 8.02 -6.35 16.39
N ILE A 107 8.53 -5.71 17.45
CA ILE A 107 8.26 -4.30 17.73
C ILE A 107 9.38 -3.37 17.20
N PRO A 108 9.05 -2.19 16.65
CA PRO A 108 10.05 -1.28 16.08
C PRO A 108 10.77 -0.46 17.17
N LEU A 109 11.56 -1.09 18.04
CA LEU A 109 12.26 -0.44 19.17
C LEU A 109 13.06 0.79 18.75
N ALA A 110 13.72 0.75 17.59
CA ALA A 110 14.59 1.82 17.09
C ALA A 110 13.88 3.17 16.91
N ASN A 111 12.55 3.17 16.75
CA ASN A 111 11.75 4.36 16.52
C ASN A 111 10.97 4.82 17.75
N MET A 112 11.19 4.19 18.92
CA MET A 112 10.47 4.55 20.14
C MET A 112 11.08 5.73 20.87
N VAL A 113 10.23 6.53 21.52
CA VAL A 113 10.63 7.78 22.19
C VAL A 113 11.28 7.55 23.57
N PHE A 114 10.99 6.40 24.19
CA PHE A 114 11.44 6.08 25.55
C PHE A 114 12.93 5.72 25.60
N GLU A 115 13.62 6.23 26.61
CA GLU A 115 15.06 5.97 26.80
C GLU A 115 15.30 4.48 27.09
N PHE A 116 14.39 3.85 27.84
CA PHE A 116 14.37 2.41 28.07
C PHE A 116 14.48 1.57 26.78
N ALA A 117 13.82 1.97 25.69
CA ALA A 117 13.89 1.25 24.42
C ALA A 117 15.30 1.30 23.79
N LYS A 118 15.98 2.44 23.91
CA LYS A 118 17.35 2.61 23.40
C LYS A 118 18.33 1.79 24.23
N THR A 119 18.19 1.80 25.55
CA THR A 119 19.05 1.01 26.44
C THR A 119 18.84 -0.50 26.23
N LEU A 120 17.60 -0.94 25.97
CA LEU A 120 17.30 -2.34 25.64
C LEU A 120 17.97 -2.80 24.34
N MET A 121 18.14 -1.91 23.35
CA MET A 121 18.82 -2.22 22.09
C MET A 121 20.35 -2.20 22.17
N GLN A 122 20.92 -1.40 23.08
CA GLN A 122 22.37 -1.17 23.16
C GLN A 122 23.08 -2.17 24.10
N ASN A 123 22.36 -2.78 25.04
CA ASN A 123 22.95 -3.73 25.98
C ASN A 123 23.09 -5.13 25.36
N ASN A 124 24.32 -5.49 24.99
CA ASN A 124 24.72 -6.85 24.61
C ASN A 124 25.11 -7.72 25.82
N ASP A 125 25.11 -7.17 27.03
CA ASP A 125 25.47 -7.90 28.24
C ASP A 125 24.26 -8.68 28.80
N GLU A 126 24.48 -9.94 29.18
CA GLU A 126 23.44 -10.87 29.65
C GLU A 126 22.75 -10.46 30.98
N ASN A 127 23.21 -9.40 31.64
CA ASN A 127 22.65 -8.93 32.91
C ASN A 127 21.71 -7.73 32.73
N PHE A 128 20.48 -8.02 32.29
CA PHE A 128 19.39 -7.04 32.22
C PHE A 128 18.74 -6.72 33.58
N THR A 129 19.24 -7.27 34.69
CA THR A 129 18.63 -7.19 36.03
C THR A 129 18.53 -5.76 36.59
N SER A 130 19.41 -4.86 36.14
CA SER A 130 19.41 -3.45 36.54
C SER A 130 18.58 -2.54 35.62
N LEU A 131 18.12 -3.05 34.46
CA LEU A 131 17.47 -2.21 33.45
C LEU A 131 16.04 -1.83 33.87
N ARG A 132 15.79 -0.53 34.01
CA ARG A 132 14.54 0.02 34.56
C ARG A 132 14.10 1.27 33.79
N PHE A 133 12.81 1.58 33.81
CA PHE A 133 12.35 2.89 33.35
C PHE A 133 12.97 3.99 34.20
N GLN A 134 13.50 5.01 33.52
CA GLN A 134 13.88 6.26 34.17
C GLN A 134 12.63 7.00 34.62
N ASP A 135 12.75 7.87 35.63
CA ASP A 135 11.62 8.65 36.15
C ASP A 135 10.88 9.41 35.02
N SER A 136 11.62 9.96 34.06
CA SER A 136 11.03 10.63 32.88
C SER A 136 10.17 9.71 32.03
N ASP A 137 10.60 8.45 31.82
CA ASP A 137 9.85 7.46 31.05
C ASP A 137 8.60 7.01 31.82
N VAL A 138 8.71 6.81 33.14
CA VAL A 138 7.56 6.43 33.99
C VAL A 138 6.45 7.48 33.89
N TRP A 139 6.77 8.76 34.09
CA TRP A 139 5.79 9.84 34.00
C TRP A 139 5.19 9.97 32.59
N SER A 140 6.02 9.81 31.56
CA SER A 140 5.57 9.84 30.17
C SER A 140 4.60 8.70 29.86
N ILE A 141 4.91 7.47 30.30
CA ILE A 141 4.06 6.29 30.12
C ILE A 141 2.70 6.52 30.80
N LEU A 142 2.68 6.99 32.05
CA LEU A 142 1.44 7.27 32.78
C LEU A 142 0.59 8.33 32.06
N ASN A 143 1.21 9.41 31.60
CA ASN A 143 0.54 10.46 30.83
C ASN A 143 -0.07 9.92 29.52
N TYR A 144 0.65 9.10 28.76
CA TYR A 144 0.15 8.51 27.51
C TYR A 144 -0.94 7.45 27.71
N LEU A 145 -1.06 6.89 28.91
CA LEU A 145 -2.16 6.00 29.30
C LEU A 145 -3.38 6.76 29.85
N GLY A 146 -3.32 8.09 29.92
CA GLY A 146 -4.39 8.96 30.42
C GLY A 146 -4.45 9.07 31.94
N VAL A 147 -3.38 8.70 32.65
CA VAL A 147 -3.26 8.94 34.10
C VAL A 147 -2.74 10.35 34.30
N MET A 148 -3.53 11.20 34.95
CA MET A 148 -3.13 12.58 35.26
C MET A 148 -1.89 12.58 36.17
N CYS A 149 -0.79 13.20 35.73
CA CYS A 149 0.47 13.24 36.48
C CYS A 149 0.35 13.88 37.86
N ASP A 150 -0.60 14.80 38.04
CA ASP A 150 -0.85 15.50 39.32
C ASP A 150 -1.78 14.72 40.27
N SER A 151 -2.16 13.49 39.92
CA SER A 151 -3.03 12.69 40.75
C SER A 151 -2.25 11.98 41.86
N GLU A 152 -2.83 11.90 43.06
CA GLU A 152 -2.34 11.07 44.17
C GLU A 152 -2.14 9.61 43.73
N HIS A 153 -2.92 9.17 42.76
CA HIS A 153 -2.82 7.86 42.12
C HIS A 153 -1.52 7.68 41.33
N ALA A 154 -1.13 8.65 40.51
CA ALA A 154 0.13 8.61 39.77
C ALA A 154 1.32 8.58 40.75
N SER A 155 1.29 9.40 41.81
CA SER A 155 2.30 9.40 42.87
C SER A 155 2.39 8.04 43.56
N SER A 156 1.25 7.41 43.89
CA SER A 156 1.20 6.08 44.50
C SER A 156 1.76 4.98 43.58
N ILE A 157 1.49 5.03 42.27
CA ILE A 157 2.07 4.09 41.30
C ILE A 157 3.60 4.24 41.24
N VAL A 158 4.09 5.48 41.18
CA VAL A 158 5.53 5.78 41.11
C VAL A 158 6.25 5.34 42.39
N GLU A 159 5.65 5.57 43.57
CA GLU A 159 6.19 5.14 44.86
C GLU A 159 6.21 3.61 44.98
N MET A 160 5.13 2.94 44.55
CA MET A 160 5.07 1.47 44.53
C MET A 160 6.10 0.86 43.58
N TYR A 161 6.31 1.49 42.43
CA TYR A 161 7.37 1.10 41.51
C TYR A 161 8.73 1.26 42.19
N LYS A 162 9.08 2.46 42.68
CA LYS A 162 10.39 2.72 43.31
C LYS A 162 10.70 1.83 44.51
N SER A 163 9.70 1.46 45.31
CA SER A 163 9.89 0.67 46.54
C SER A 163 10.22 -0.82 46.34
N VAL A 164 9.85 -1.41 45.19
CA VAL A 164 10.09 -2.83 44.91
C VAL A 164 10.89 -3.00 43.62
N GLU A 165 12.15 -3.39 43.72
CA GLU A 165 13.07 -3.52 42.57
C GLU A 165 12.60 -4.56 41.53
N THR A 166 11.94 -5.63 41.95
CA THR A 166 11.49 -6.70 41.05
C THR A 166 10.10 -6.47 40.47
N CYS A 167 9.40 -5.40 40.87
CA CYS A 167 8.01 -5.18 40.46
C CYS A 167 7.96 -4.37 39.14
N PRO A 168 7.43 -4.94 38.05
CA PRO A 168 7.27 -4.20 36.79
C PRO A 168 6.19 -3.12 36.91
N LEU A 169 6.34 -2.02 36.16
CA LEU A 169 5.45 -0.85 36.23
C LEU A 169 4.00 -1.23 35.91
N LEU A 170 3.80 -2.17 34.98
CA LEU A 170 2.48 -2.69 34.62
C LEU A 170 1.74 -3.30 35.82
N LEU A 171 2.46 -4.01 36.69
CA LEU A 171 1.86 -4.62 37.87
C LEU A 171 1.51 -3.56 38.93
N CYS A 172 2.34 -2.52 39.08
CA CYS A 172 2.03 -1.37 39.93
C CYS A 172 0.75 -0.67 39.48
N ILE A 173 0.60 -0.43 38.17
CA ILE A 173 -0.63 0.13 37.58
C ILE A 173 -1.84 -0.74 37.94
N PHE A 174 -1.78 -2.05 37.68
CA PHE A 174 -2.90 -2.96 37.97
C PHE A 174 -3.26 -3.04 39.46
N LYS A 175 -2.27 -3.00 40.37
CA LYS A 175 -2.52 -3.00 41.81
C LYS A 175 -3.22 -1.73 42.30
N CYS A 176 -3.05 -0.62 41.59
CA CYS A 176 -3.69 0.65 41.92
C CYS A 176 -5.10 0.79 41.28
N ILE A 177 -5.47 0.02 40.24
CA ILE A 177 -6.81 0.04 39.61
C ILE A 177 -7.99 -0.17 40.59
N PRO A 178 -7.94 -1.08 41.57
CA PRO A 178 -9.02 -1.26 42.55
C PRO A 178 -9.34 0.00 43.38
N MET A 179 -8.43 0.99 43.43
CA MET A 179 -8.68 2.28 44.07
C MET A 179 -9.65 3.17 43.26
N TYR A 180 -9.88 2.86 41.98
CA TYR A 180 -10.81 3.56 41.09
C TYR A 180 -12.29 3.14 41.31
N ASN A 181 -12.52 1.96 41.88
CA ASN A 181 -13.86 1.36 42.03
C ASN A 181 -14.49 1.52 43.42
N LYS A 182 -13.81 2.21 44.36
CA LYS A 182 -14.48 2.66 45.57
C LYS A 182 -15.13 4.02 45.28
N PRO A 183 -16.48 4.14 45.29
CA PRO A 183 -17.08 5.46 45.37
C PRO A 183 -16.58 6.09 46.68
N HIS A 184 -15.74 7.11 46.55
CA HIS A 184 -15.31 7.92 47.68
C HIS A 184 -16.55 8.59 48.28
N ALA A 185 -17.06 8.00 49.36
CA ALA A 185 -17.74 8.75 50.40
C ALA A 185 -16.68 9.58 51.11
N VAL A 186 -16.42 10.79 50.59
CA VAL A 186 -15.56 11.77 51.26
C VAL A 186 -16.36 12.38 52.41
N ASN A 187 -16.20 11.77 53.59
CA ASN A 187 -16.14 12.54 54.83
C ASN A 187 -14.66 12.82 55.07
N SER A 188 -14.19 14.03 54.76
CA SER A 188 -13.06 14.62 55.46
C SER A 188 -13.17 16.14 55.40
N SER A 189 -13.02 16.72 56.57
CA SER A 189 -13.21 18.11 56.95
C SER A 189 -12.14 19.05 56.41
N ASP A 190 -12.64 20.23 56.05
CA ASP A 190 -12.11 21.58 56.28
C ASP A 190 -10.88 22.15 55.54
N GLU A 191 -11.14 23.40 55.12
CA GLU A 191 -10.25 24.51 54.76
C GLU A 191 -9.46 24.48 53.43
N SER A 192 -10.01 25.15 52.39
CA SER A 192 -9.61 26.54 52.10
C SER A 192 -10.21 27.11 50.79
N ILE A 193 -11.08 28.11 50.96
CA ILE A 193 -11.22 29.41 50.26
C ILE A 193 -11.05 29.55 48.72
N SER A 194 -12.05 30.25 48.14
CA SER A 194 -12.01 31.10 46.93
C SER A 194 -12.07 30.37 45.57
N SER A 195 -12.85 30.75 44.57
CA SER A 195 -13.71 31.91 44.30
C SER A 195 -14.55 31.58 43.03
N SER A 196 -15.81 32.05 42.91
CA SER A 196 -16.26 33.03 41.88
C SER A 196 -16.20 32.52 40.41
N VAL A 197 -17.20 32.55 39.52
CA VAL A 197 -18.45 33.32 39.40
C VAL A 197 -19.28 32.76 38.21
N LYS A 198 -20.61 32.70 38.41
CA LYS A 198 -21.77 32.86 37.48
C LYS A 198 -21.74 32.34 36.02
N SER A 199 -22.75 31.53 35.65
CA SER A 199 -24.01 31.96 34.98
C SER A 199 -24.93 30.72 34.78
N SER A 200 -26.17 30.65 35.30
CA SER A 200 -27.44 31.20 34.75
C SER A 200 -27.72 30.69 33.31
N ASP A 201 -28.86 30.14 32.91
CA ASP A 201 -30.20 29.83 33.45
C ASP A 201 -30.80 28.77 32.48
N THR A 202 -31.69 27.84 32.87
CA THR A 202 -33.16 28.07 32.78
C THR A 202 -34.00 26.93 33.41
N LEU A 203 -34.96 27.32 34.27
CA LEU A 203 -36.39 26.95 34.42
C LEU A 203 -36.83 25.51 34.06
N GLY A 204 -37.66 24.76 34.79
CA GLY A 204 -38.58 24.87 35.94
C GLY A 204 -39.17 23.43 36.10
N ASP A 205 -39.71 22.94 37.22
CA ASP A 205 -40.88 23.43 37.93
C ASP A 205 -41.07 22.62 39.23
N LYS A 206 -41.88 23.18 40.11
CA LYS A 206 -42.07 22.90 41.54
C LYS A 206 -42.86 21.62 41.82
N THR A 207 -42.49 20.91 42.89
CA THR A 207 -43.44 20.55 43.98
C THR A 207 -42.73 20.16 45.29
N LYS A 208 -42.76 21.10 46.23
CA LYS A 208 -43.11 21.01 47.67
C LYS A 208 -42.73 19.76 48.50
N SER A 209 -41.89 20.06 49.51
CA SER A 209 -41.97 19.67 50.93
C SER A 209 -41.85 18.20 51.34
N SER A 210 -40.80 17.87 52.10
CA SER A 210 -40.89 17.81 53.57
C SER A 210 -39.57 17.35 54.19
N HIS A 211 -39.29 17.88 55.37
CA HIS A 211 -38.11 17.68 56.21
C HIS A 211 -37.88 16.23 56.66
N ARG A 212 -36.58 15.88 56.72
CA ARG A 212 -35.84 15.15 57.78
C ARG A 212 -36.65 14.23 58.72
N ASN A 213 -36.21 12.97 58.85
CA ASN A 213 -35.42 12.52 60.02
C ASN A 213 -35.23 10.99 60.07
N LEU A 214 -34.03 10.62 60.53
CA LEU A 214 -33.64 9.32 61.07
C LEU A 214 -34.65 8.81 62.12
N PRO A 215 -34.93 7.49 62.20
CA PRO A 215 -35.60 6.92 63.36
C PRO A 215 -34.56 6.53 64.41
N VAL A 216 -34.41 7.39 65.41
CA VAL A 216 -33.90 7.00 66.73
C VAL A 216 -35.04 6.30 67.47
N HIS A 217 -34.73 5.15 68.07
CA HIS A 217 -35.61 4.37 68.94
C HIS A 217 -36.39 5.25 69.93
N ASP A 218 -37.72 5.22 69.85
CA ASP A 218 -38.57 5.91 70.81
C ASP A 218 -39.73 5.02 71.26
N LYS A 219 -39.97 5.07 72.57
CA LYS A 219 -40.82 4.17 73.36
C LYS A 219 -42.25 4.13 72.82
N CYS A 220 -42.87 2.95 72.79
CA CYS A 220 -44.23 2.72 72.30
C CYS A 220 -45.27 3.63 73.01
N LYS A 221 -45.84 4.59 72.28
CA LYS A 221 -46.85 5.58 72.75
C LYS A 221 -48.29 5.06 72.80
N HIS A 222 -48.51 3.76 72.56
CA HIS A 222 -49.85 3.15 72.55
C HIS A 222 -50.62 3.41 73.86
N TYR A 223 -49.90 3.47 74.98
CA TYR A 223 -50.48 3.67 76.31
C TYR A 223 -51.19 5.01 76.50
N ALA A 224 -50.72 6.07 75.83
CA ALA A 224 -51.29 7.41 75.94
C ALA A 224 -52.56 7.59 75.10
N LEU A 225 -52.70 6.82 74.02
CA LEU A 225 -53.75 7.05 73.01
C LEU A 225 -54.84 5.97 73.00
N CYS A 226 -54.60 4.78 73.60
CA CYS A 226 -55.58 3.72 73.64
C CYS A 226 -56.51 3.83 74.86
N ARG A 227 -57.74 4.29 74.61
CA ARG A 227 -58.82 4.43 75.60
C ARG A 227 -59.11 3.12 76.35
N THR A 228 -58.93 1.98 75.68
CA THR A 228 -59.14 0.64 76.24
C THR A 228 -58.06 0.28 77.27
N CYS A 229 -56.80 0.63 77.00
CA CYS A 229 -55.67 0.40 77.92
C CYS A 229 -55.74 1.34 79.14
N GLN A 230 -56.08 2.62 78.93
CA GLN A 230 -56.33 3.55 80.04
C GLN A 230 -57.48 3.08 80.95
N SER A 231 -58.58 2.62 80.35
CA SER A 231 -59.74 2.12 81.10
C SER A 231 -59.42 0.87 81.92
N LYS A 232 -58.60 -0.05 81.38
CA LYS A 232 -58.12 -1.23 82.12
C LYS A 232 -57.27 -0.82 83.33
N MET A 233 -56.35 0.13 83.20
CA MET A 233 -55.51 0.55 84.33
C MET A 233 -56.26 1.36 85.39
N ILE A 234 -57.23 2.19 85.00
CA ILE A 234 -58.11 2.86 85.97
C ILE A 234 -58.89 1.82 86.78
N ARG A 235 -59.45 0.79 86.12
CA ARG A 235 -60.14 -0.32 86.81
C ARG A 235 -59.22 -1.10 87.75
N VAL A 236 -57.97 -1.33 87.36
CA VAL A 236 -56.96 -1.98 88.22
C VAL A 236 -56.60 -1.11 89.42
N LYS A 237 -56.31 0.18 89.21
CA LYS A 237 -56.06 1.15 90.30
C LYS A 237 -57.24 1.26 91.26
N GLU A 238 -58.46 1.22 90.75
CA GLU A 238 -59.67 1.32 91.56
C GLU A 238 -59.95 0.04 92.34
N LYS A 239 -59.71 -1.15 91.76
CA LYS A 239 -59.70 -2.42 92.50
C LYS A 239 -58.66 -2.41 93.61
N TYR A 240 -57.44 -1.92 93.34
CA TYR A 240 -56.37 -1.83 94.33
C TYR A 240 -56.73 -0.83 95.45
N ARG A 241 -57.34 0.32 95.12
CA ARG A 241 -57.80 1.30 96.11
C ARG A 241 -58.94 0.78 96.97
N LYS A 242 -59.89 0.01 96.40
CA LYS A 242 -60.98 -0.64 97.16
C LYS A 242 -60.43 -1.74 98.09
N LYS A 243 -59.47 -2.55 97.62
CA LYS A 243 -58.82 -3.61 98.42
C LYS A 243 -57.95 -3.02 99.54
N LYS A 244 -57.23 -1.93 99.29
CA LYS A 244 -56.47 -1.19 100.31
C LYS A 244 -57.38 -0.61 101.41
N LYS A 245 -58.58 -0.12 101.05
CA LYS A 245 -59.59 0.39 102.00
C LYS A 245 -60.30 -0.73 102.79
N SER A 246 -60.44 -1.94 102.23
CA SER A 246 -61.00 -3.08 102.99
C SER A 246 -59.99 -3.68 103.97
N LEU A 247 -58.70 -3.74 103.60
CA LEU A 247 -57.63 -4.18 104.51
C LEU A 247 -57.44 -3.23 105.70
N THR A 248 -57.58 -1.92 105.50
CA THR A 248 -57.51 -0.95 106.62
C THR A 248 -58.73 -1.00 107.53
N LYS A 249 -59.85 -1.58 107.08
CA LYS A 249 -61.02 -1.87 107.92
C LYS A 249 -60.93 -3.22 108.65
N SER A 250 -60.28 -4.24 108.07
CA SER A 250 -60.19 -5.58 108.70
C SER A 250 -59.06 -5.72 109.73
N VAL A 251 -58.10 -4.79 109.79
CA VAL A 251 -56.99 -4.82 110.77
C VAL A 251 -57.39 -4.30 112.16
N LYS A 252 -58.57 -3.69 112.32
CA LYS A 252 -59.02 -3.16 113.63
C LYS A 252 -59.82 -4.14 114.50
N GLU A 253 -60.20 -5.32 114.00
CA GLU A 253 -61.03 -6.27 114.75
C GLU A 253 -60.65 -7.72 114.44
N THR A 254 -59.49 -8.19 114.94
CA THR A 254 -59.30 -9.61 115.28
C THR A 254 -57.98 -9.83 116.03
N LYS A 255 -58.07 -10.13 117.34
CA LYS A 255 -57.00 -10.86 118.05
C LYS A 255 -57.18 -12.32 117.66
N LEU A 256 -56.27 -12.86 116.85
CA LEU A 256 -56.34 -14.24 116.38
C LEU A 256 -54.96 -14.88 116.42
N ASP A 257 -54.93 -16.13 116.88
CA ASP A 257 -53.76 -16.95 117.17
C ASP A 257 -52.68 -16.96 116.08
N GLN A 258 -51.44 -16.81 116.54
CA GLN A 258 -50.19 -16.77 115.78
C GLN A 258 -50.03 -17.95 114.78
N TYR A 259 -50.69 -19.10 115.02
CA TYR A 259 -50.56 -20.31 114.19
C TYR A 259 -51.42 -20.30 112.91
N ASN A 260 -52.57 -19.62 112.91
CA ASN A 260 -53.44 -19.51 111.72
C ASN A 260 -52.93 -18.47 110.71
N VAL A 261 -52.17 -17.48 111.18
CA VAL A 261 -51.55 -16.46 110.34
C VAL A 261 -50.47 -17.06 109.44
N ASP A 262 -49.68 -18.01 109.95
CA ASP A 262 -48.63 -18.67 109.16
C ASP A 262 -49.18 -19.54 108.02
N CYS A 263 -50.30 -20.24 108.24
CA CYS A 263 -50.97 -21.00 107.18
C CYS A 263 -51.53 -20.09 106.09
N LEU A 264 -52.15 -18.97 106.49
CA LEU A 264 -52.65 -17.97 105.55
C LEU A 264 -51.51 -17.32 104.75
N MET A 265 -50.38 -16.99 105.40
CA MET A 265 -49.20 -16.41 104.74
C MET A 265 -48.57 -17.40 103.75
N LYS A 266 -48.53 -18.71 104.06
CA LYS A 266 -48.10 -19.74 103.10
C LYS A 266 -49.03 -19.85 101.90
N ASN A 267 -50.35 -19.83 102.11
CA ASN A 267 -51.34 -19.87 101.02
C ASN A 267 -51.30 -18.60 100.16
N ILE A 268 -51.11 -17.43 100.78
CA ILE A 268 -50.86 -16.17 100.06
C ILE A 268 -49.58 -16.28 99.23
N GLY A 269 -48.49 -16.81 99.78
CA GLY A 269 -47.25 -17.01 99.03
C GLY A 269 -47.37 -17.99 97.86
N VAL A 270 -48.22 -19.02 97.97
CA VAL A 270 -48.53 -19.94 96.84
C VAL A 270 -49.34 -19.22 95.76
N LEU A 271 -50.37 -18.45 96.14
CA LEU A 271 -51.16 -17.65 95.20
C LEU A 271 -50.33 -16.55 94.53
N GLU A 272 -49.43 -15.90 95.26
CA GLU A 272 -48.52 -14.89 94.72
C GLU A 272 -47.55 -15.50 93.72
N ARG A 273 -46.96 -16.66 94.02
CA ARG A 273 -46.12 -17.41 93.05
C ARG A 273 -46.91 -17.82 91.81
N SER A 274 -48.11 -18.38 91.98
CA SER A 274 -48.98 -18.76 90.86
C SER A 274 -49.34 -17.55 89.98
N LEU A 275 -49.65 -16.39 90.57
CA LEU A 275 -49.94 -15.16 89.84
C LEU A 275 -48.70 -14.65 89.08
N ILE A 276 -47.53 -14.70 89.73
CA ILE A 276 -46.26 -14.32 89.12
C ILE A 276 -45.95 -15.23 87.92
N ASP A 277 -46.11 -16.54 88.07
CA ASP A 277 -45.89 -17.53 87.00
C ASP A 277 -46.87 -17.33 85.84
N GLU A 278 -48.15 -17.09 86.12
CA GLU A 278 -49.14 -16.75 85.08
C GLU A 278 -48.79 -15.45 84.35
N MET A 279 -48.37 -14.41 85.09
CA MET A 279 -47.94 -13.14 84.49
C MET A 279 -46.68 -13.32 83.64
N PHE A 280 -45.70 -14.12 84.08
CA PHE A 280 -44.51 -14.45 83.31
C PHE A 280 -44.86 -15.25 82.06
N GLN A 281 -45.76 -16.23 82.16
CA GLN A 281 -46.19 -17.04 81.02
C GLN A 281 -46.95 -16.20 79.99
N GLN A 282 -47.81 -15.27 80.43
CA GLN A 282 -48.47 -14.31 79.54
C GLN A 282 -47.47 -13.37 78.88
N LEU A 283 -46.51 -12.84 79.64
CA LEU A 283 -45.47 -11.96 79.09
C LEU A 283 -44.59 -12.70 78.08
N LYS A 284 -44.22 -13.95 78.38
CA LYS A 284 -43.47 -14.83 77.48
C LYS A 284 -44.24 -15.08 76.18
N SER A 285 -45.52 -15.41 76.27
CA SER A 285 -46.37 -15.63 75.08
C SER A 285 -46.50 -14.38 74.21
N VAL A 286 -46.67 -13.19 74.81
CA VAL A 286 -46.71 -11.92 74.07
C VAL A 286 -45.36 -11.63 73.40
N TYR A 287 -44.26 -11.84 74.11
CA TYR A 287 -42.92 -11.63 73.56
C TYR A 287 -42.62 -12.60 72.40
N GLU A 288 -42.96 -13.88 72.53
CA GLU A 288 -42.82 -14.87 71.47
C GLU A 288 -43.66 -14.50 70.23
N ALA A 289 -44.90 -14.03 70.43
CA ALA A 289 -45.76 -13.57 69.35
C ALA A 289 -45.23 -12.29 68.66
N GLU A 290 -44.67 -11.35 69.42
CA GLU A 290 -44.06 -10.13 68.87
C GLU A 290 -42.80 -10.46 68.05
N VAL A 291 -41.94 -11.33 68.58
CA VAL A 291 -40.75 -11.82 67.85
C VAL A 291 -41.16 -12.53 66.55
N GLU A 292 -42.20 -13.36 66.58
CA GLU A 292 -42.66 -14.06 65.38
C GLU A 292 -43.25 -13.10 64.34
N MET A 293 -44.05 -12.11 64.76
CA MET A 293 -44.53 -11.06 63.84
C MET A 293 -43.39 -10.28 63.19
N VAL A 294 -42.34 -9.94 63.95
CA VAL A 294 -41.16 -9.23 63.41
C VAL A 294 -40.42 -10.11 62.40
N LYS A 295 -40.22 -11.41 62.70
CA LYS A 295 -39.61 -12.36 61.75
C LYS A 295 -40.42 -12.47 60.46
N GLU A 296 -41.75 -12.59 60.55
CA GLU A 296 -42.62 -12.62 59.38
C GLU A 296 -42.55 -11.33 58.57
N GLU A 297 -42.49 -10.16 59.24
CA GLU A 297 -42.36 -8.87 58.58
C GLU A 297 -41.03 -8.75 57.82
N GLU A 298 -39.92 -9.11 58.45
CA GLU A 298 -38.60 -9.12 57.80
C GLU A 298 -38.55 -10.11 56.65
N GLN A 299 -39.09 -11.32 56.81
CA GLN A 299 -39.18 -12.28 55.72
C GLN A 299 -40.02 -11.74 54.56
N ARG A 300 -41.12 -11.03 54.85
CA ARG A 300 -41.96 -10.39 53.83
C ARG A 300 -41.24 -9.24 53.12
N LYS A 301 -40.42 -8.45 53.84
CA LYS A 301 -39.56 -7.42 53.24
C LYS A 301 -38.52 -8.03 52.29
N VAL A 302 -37.84 -9.09 52.73
CA VAL A 302 -36.87 -9.82 51.90
C VAL A 302 -37.53 -10.40 50.65
N LYS A 303 -38.71 -11.05 50.79
CA LYS A 303 -39.46 -11.59 49.63
C LYS A 303 -39.84 -10.51 48.62
N ARG A 304 -40.30 -9.33 49.07
CA ARG A 304 -40.62 -8.20 48.18
C ARG A 304 -39.38 -7.63 47.48
N SER A 305 -38.28 -7.49 48.21
CA SER A 305 -36.99 -7.05 47.65
C SER A 305 -36.51 -8.02 46.57
N LEU A 306 -36.54 -9.32 46.85
CA LEU A 306 -36.15 -10.36 45.90
C LEU A 306 -37.03 -10.36 44.64
N ALA A 307 -38.35 -10.25 44.79
CA ALA A 307 -39.29 -10.16 43.66
C ALA A 307 -39.02 -8.92 42.79
N THR A 308 -38.73 -7.78 43.41
CA THR A 308 -38.39 -6.54 42.70
C THR A 308 -37.09 -6.70 41.91
N HIS A 309 -36.06 -7.29 42.52
CA HIS A 309 -34.79 -7.55 41.85
C HIS A 309 -34.95 -8.55 40.70
N ALA A 310 -35.76 -9.60 40.87
CA ALA A 310 -36.07 -10.57 39.80
C ALA A 310 -36.75 -9.89 38.60
N LEU A 311 -37.70 -8.98 38.84
CA LEU A 311 -38.33 -8.20 37.77
C LEU A 311 -37.34 -7.27 37.05
N GLN A 312 -36.44 -6.63 37.78
CA GLN A 312 -35.40 -5.78 37.18
C GLN A 312 -34.43 -6.58 36.31
N LEU A 313 -34.01 -7.77 36.75
CA LEU A 313 -33.18 -8.67 35.96
C LEU A 313 -33.91 -9.14 34.70
N GLN A 314 -35.20 -9.48 34.81
CA GLN A 314 -36.00 -9.87 33.65
C GLN A 314 -36.12 -8.73 32.64
N LYS A 315 -36.32 -7.49 33.10
CA LYS A 315 -36.35 -6.31 32.24
C LYS A 315 -35.02 -6.09 31.52
N ARG A 316 -33.89 -6.14 32.24
CA ARG A 316 -32.55 -6.02 31.65
C ARG A 316 -32.27 -7.11 30.62
N ARG A 317 -32.69 -8.35 30.92
CA ARG A 317 -32.57 -9.46 29.96
C ARG A 317 -33.32 -9.15 28.66
N HIS A 318 -34.54 -8.64 28.77
CA HIS A 318 -35.35 -8.29 27.60
C HIS A 318 -34.72 -7.15 26.78
N GLU A 319 -34.25 -6.08 27.44
CA GLU A 319 -33.55 -4.96 26.79
C GLU A 319 -32.29 -5.45 26.04
N ILE A 320 -31.52 -6.37 26.64
CA ILE A 320 -30.35 -6.96 25.98
C ILE A 320 -30.77 -7.82 24.79
N GLU A 321 -31.79 -8.67 24.92
CA GLU A 321 -32.29 -9.50 23.82
C GLU A 321 -32.81 -8.67 22.64
N GLU A 322 -33.51 -7.56 22.90
CA GLU A 322 -33.95 -6.64 21.85
C GLU A 322 -32.78 -5.94 21.17
N SER A 323 -31.78 -5.48 21.94
CA SER A 323 -30.59 -4.84 21.38
C SER A 323 -29.76 -5.80 20.52
N LEU A 324 -29.68 -7.08 20.90
CA LEU A 324 -29.00 -8.12 20.13
C LEU A 324 -29.73 -8.39 18.82
N LYS A 325 -31.07 -8.50 18.85
CA LYS A 325 -31.88 -8.68 17.64
C LYS A 325 -31.75 -7.49 16.69
N ALA A 326 -31.76 -6.26 17.20
CA ALA A 326 -31.56 -5.06 16.39
C ALA A 326 -30.19 -5.09 15.70
N ARG A 327 -29.13 -5.41 16.46
CA ARG A 327 -27.78 -5.52 15.92
C ARG A 327 -27.63 -6.65 14.90
N GLU A 328 -28.32 -7.76 15.10
CA GLU A 328 -28.34 -8.88 14.14
C GLU A 328 -28.92 -8.44 12.79
N VAL A 329 -30.06 -7.73 12.80
CA VAL A 329 -30.68 -7.20 11.58
C VAL A 329 -29.79 -6.16 10.89
N GLU A 330 -29.14 -5.27 11.65
CA GLU A 330 -28.18 -4.30 11.11
C GLU A 330 -26.99 -4.98 10.44
N LEU A 331 -26.43 -6.02 11.08
CA LEU A 331 -25.33 -6.80 10.53
C LEU A 331 -25.75 -7.55 9.27
N GLU A 332 -26.95 -8.13 9.24
CA GLU A 332 -27.47 -8.80 8.05
C GLU A 332 -27.62 -7.83 6.88
N HIS A 333 -28.18 -6.64 7.14
CA HIS A 333 -28.30 -5.60 6.14
C HIS A 333 -26.93 -5.13 5.62
N ALA A 334 -25.94 -4.95 6.49
CA ALA A 334 -24.58 -4.59 6.11
C ALA A 334 -23.91 -5.68 5.26
N VAL A 335 -24.11 -6.97 5.60
CA VAL A 335 -23.63 -8.11 4.80
C VAL A 335 -24.28 -8.12 3.43
N GLN A 336 -25.59 -7.88 3.33
CA GLN A 336 -26.30 -7.82 2.05
C GLN A 336 -25.81 -6.66 1.17
N GLN A 337 -25.56 -5.48 1.75
CA GLN A 337 -24.99 -4.34 1.04
C GLN A 337 -23.58 -4.65 0.51
N LYS A 338 -22.71 -5.23 1.35
CA LYS A 338 -21.36 -5.66 0.93
C LYS A 338 -21.41 -6.71 -0.17
N LYS A 339 -22.35 -7.66 -0.09
CA LYS A 339 -22.56 -8.66 -1.15
C LYS A 339 -22.98 -7.99 -2.46
N LYS A 340 -23.94 -7.06 -2.44
CA LYS A 340 -24.36 -6.30 -3.64
C LYS A 340 -23.18 -5.51 -4.24
N PHE A 341 -22.39 -4.85 -3.41
CA PHE A 341 -21.19 -4.14 -3.83
C PHE A 341 -20.17 -5.07 -4.50
N LEU A 342 -19.82 -6.19 -3.87
CA LEU A 342 -18.87 -7.16 -4.42
C LEU A 342 -19.37 -7.78 -5.73
N TRP A 343 -20.68 -8.04 -5.84
CA TRP A 343 -21.28 -8.49 -7.09
C TRP A 343 -21.19 -7.44 -8.19
N GLY A 344 -21.40 -6.16 -7.86
CA GLY A 344 -21.20 -5.03 -8.77
C GLY A 344 -19.74 -4.94 -9.24
N LEU A 345 -18.78 -5.02 -8.32
CA LEU A 345 -17.35 -5.00 -8.62
C LEU A 345 -16.93 -6.19 -9.52
N ALA A 346 -17.38 -7.40 -9.19
CA ALA A 346 -17.10 -8.59 -9.99
C ALA A 346 -17.72 -8.53 -11.39
N ARG A 347 -18.85 -7.82 -11.56
CA ARG A 347 -19.44 -7.56 -12.87
C ARG A 347 -18.59 -6.55 -13.66
N ALA A 348 -18.23 -5.44 -13.03
CA ALA A 348 -17.38 -4.42 -13.66
C ALA A 348 -16.03 -4.98 -14.12
N LEU A 349 -15.38 -5.80 -13.28
CA LEU A 349 -14.12 -6.46 -13.63
C LEU A 349 -14.27 -7.43 -14.81
N ARG A 350 -15.37 -8.20 -14.88
CA ARG A 350 -15.64 -9.08 -16.02
C ARG A 350 -15.87 -8.29 -17.31
N ASP A 351 -16.57 -7.16 -17.23
CA ASP A 351 -16.79 -6.31 -18.38
C ASP A 351 -15.49 -5.63 -18.84
N GLN A 352 -14.64 -5.14 -17.92
CA GLN A 352 -13.30 -4.67 -18.23
C GLN A 352 -12.44 -5.74 -18.90
N HIS A 353 -12.43 -6.97 -18.37
CA HIS A 353 -11.71 -8.09 -18.98
C HIS A 353 -12.22 -8.37 -20.41
N ARG A 354 -13.54 -8.32 -20.65
CA ARG A 354 -14.11 -8.45 -22.00
C ARG A 354 -13.70 -7.32 -22.93
N HIS A 355 -13.56 -6.09 -22.44
CA HIS A 355 -13.06 -4.96 -23.22
C HIS A 355 -11.59 -5.14 -23.59
N VAL A 356 -10.73 -5.49 -22.61
CA VAL A 356 -9.31 -5.76 -22.84
C VAL A 356 -9.11 -6.94 -23.80
N ALA A 357 -9.88 -8.02 -23.65
CA ALA A 357 -9.81 -9.17 -24.55
C ALA A 357 -10.29 -8.86 -25.98
N ARG A 358 -11.17 -7.88 -26.17
CA ARG A 358 -11.53 -7.36 -27.51
C ARG A 358 -10.38 -6.55 -28.10
N ALA A 359 -9.88 -5.56 -27.36
CA ALA A 359 -8.77 -4.74 -27.81
C ALA A 359 -7.51 -5.57 -28.14
N ALA A 360 -7.21 -6.60 -27.35
CA ALA A 360 -6.10 -7.51 -27.60
C ALA A 360 -6.26 -8.31 -28.90
N ARG A 361 -7.49 -8.71 -29.26
CA ARG A 361 -7.78 -9.36 -30.54
C ARG A 361 -7.61 -8.38 -31.70
N ASP A 362 -8.09 -7.15 -31.56
CA ASP A 362 -7.96 -6.12 -32.59
C ASP A 362 -6.47 -5.79 -32.86
N VAL A 363 -5.65 -5.66 -31.81
CA VAL A 363 -4.20 -5.46 -31.93
C VAL A 363 -3.53 -6.65 -32.60
N ARG A 364 -3.94 -7.89 -32.28
CA ARG A 364 -3.40 -9.09 -32.92
C ARG A 364 -3.71 -9.10 -34.42
N HIS A 365 -4.96 -8.82 -34.82
CA HIS A 365 -5.33 -8.74 -36.22
C HIS A 365 -4.57 -7.64 -36.97
N GLU A 366 -4.36 -6.49 -36.34
CA GLU A 366 -3.58 -5.41 -36.96
C GLU A 366 -2.10 -5.80 -37.09
N THR A 367 -1.55 -6.52 -36.11
CA THR A 367 -0.19 -7.07 -36.17
C THR A 367 -0.07 -8.07 -37.33
N GLU A 368 -0.99 -9.02 -37.45
CA GLU A 368 -1.03 -10.00 -38.56
C GLU A 368 -1.12 -9.28 -39.93
N ARG A 369 -1.95 -8.24 -40.04
CA ARG A 369 -2.09 -7.42 -41.24
C ARG A 369 -0.80 -6.68 -41.59
N LEU A 370 -0.11 -6.13 -40.60
CA LEU A 370 1.17 -5.44 -40.79
C LEU A 370 2.28 -6.42 -41.18
N THR A 371 2.35 -7.60 -40.56
CA THR A 371 3.28 -8.67 -40.95
C THR A 371 3.07 -9.10 -42.40
N ALA A 372 1.82 -9.32 -42.83
CA ALA A 372 1.53 -9.66 -44.22
C ALA A 372 1.98 -8.57 -45.21
N LYS A 373 1.86 -7.29 -44.84
CA LYS A 373 2.38 -6.16 -45.63
C LYS A 373 3.89 -6.10 -45.65
N GLU A 374 4.53 -6.35 -44.51
CA GLU A 374 5.99 -6.42 -44.41
C GLU A 374 6.54 -7.53 -45.31
N ASP A 375 5.94 -8.71 -45.29
CA ASP A 375 6.33 -9.84 -46.14
C ASP A 375 6.12 -9.51 -47.63
N SER A 376 5.01 -8.88 -47.99
CA SER A 376 4.77 -8.41 -49.36
C SER A 376 5.82 -7.38 -49.81
N LEU A 377 6.22 -6.45 -48.94
CA LEU A 377 7.28 -5.47 -49.25
C LEU A 377 8.65 -6.13 -49.37
N LYS A 378 8.96 -7.14 -48.54
CA LYS A 378 10.20 -7.91 -48.66
C LYS A 378 10.28 -8.65 -49.99
N ILE A 379 9.18 -9.24 -50.46
CA ILE A 379 9.11 -9.89 -51.78
C ILE A 379 9.36 -8.85 -52.88
N GLN A 380 8.66 -7.70 -52.86
CA GLN A 380 8.84 -6.64 -53.85
C GLN A 380 10.27 -6.07 -53.88
N LEU A 381 10.90 -5.92 -52.70
CA LEU A 381 12.30 -5.51 -52.61
C LEU A 381 13.25 -6.55 -53.20
N GLY A 382 13.03 -7.84 -52.92
CA GLY A 382 13.81 -8.93 -53.50
C GLY A 382 13.66 -9.01 -55.02
N GLU A 383 12.46 -8.84 -55.55
CA GLU A 383 12.21 -8.77 -57.00
C GLU A 383 12.92 -7.57 -57.64
N ALA A 384 12.85 -6.39 -57.01
CA ALA A 384 13.53 -5.20 -57.50
C ALA A 384 15.07 -5.34 -57.47
N GLU A 385 15.61 -5.98 -56.43
CA GLU A 385 17.03 -6.29 -56.32
C GLU A 385 17.48 -7.25 -57.44
N GLU A 386 16.72 -8.31 -57.71
CA GLU A 386 17.02 -9.26 -58.78
C GLU A 386 16.96 -8.61 -60.17
N ILE A 387 15.96 -7.74 -60.43
CA ILE A 387 15.88 -6.97 -61.67
C ILE A 387 17.10 -6.05 -61.84
N LEU A 388 17.52 -5.35 -60.77
CA LEU A 388 18.70 -4.50 -60.81
C LEU A 388 19.97 -5.31 -61.04
N LYS A 389 20.07 -6.50 -60.43
CA LYS A 389 21.19 -7.42 -60.63
C LYS A 389 21.25 -7.92 -62.07
N GLN A 390 20.13 -8.36 -62.64
CA GLN A 390 20.02 -8.78 -64.05
C GLN A 390 20.41 -7.65 -65.00
N ARG A 391 19.86 -6.43 -64.82
CA ARG A 391 20.28 -5.27 -65.62
C ARG A 391 21.75 -4.93 -65.45
N GLY A 392 22.29 -5.06 -64.24
CA GLY A 392 23.72 -4.88 -63.99
C GLY A 392 24.58 -5.91 -64.73
N GLU A 393 24.12 -7.16 -64.83
CA GLU A 393 24.76 -8.23 -65.61
C GLU A 393 24.64 -7.98 -67.12
N GLU A 394 23.47 -7.58 -67.61
CA GLU A 394 23.25 -7.20 -69.02
C GLU A 394 24.16 -6.05 -69.44
N VAL A 395 24.26 -4.99 -68.63
CA VAL A 395 25.16 -3.85 -68.90
C VAL A 395 26.62 -4.29 -68.88
N ARG A 396 27.02 -5.18 -67.96
CA ARG A 396 28.39 -5.74 -67.97
C ARG A 396 28.65 -6.53 -69.26
N LEU A 397 27.71 -7.38 -69.69
CA LEU A 397 27.82 -8.15 -70.93
C LEU A 397 27.90 -7.23 -72.16
N GLN A 398 27.08 -6.18 -72.22
CA GLN A 398 27.13 -5.16 -73.27
C GLN A 398 28.50 -4.48 -73.31
N ILE A 399 29.01 -4.02 -72.18
CA ILE A 399 30.36 -3.40 -72.09
C ILE A 399 31.43 -4.38 -72.56
N THR A 400 31.38 -5.65 -72.14
CA THR A 400 32.34 -6.67 -72.58
C THR A 400 32.26 -6.92 -74.08
N SER A 401 31.06 -6.97 -74.67
CA SER A 401 30.85 -7.11 -76.11
C SER A 401 31.41 -5.93 -76.90
N GLU A 402 31.11 -4.70 -76.47
CA GLU A 402 31.62 -3.48 -77.12
C GLU A 402 33.15 -3.38 -77.03
N LEU A 403 33.74 -3.76 -75.89
CA LEU A 403 35.20 -3.84 -75.75
C LEU A 403 35.82 -4.85 -76.72
N ALA A 404 35.18 -6.01 -76.94
CA ALA A 404 35.66 -7.00 -77.89
C ALA A 404 35.60 -6.49 -79.35
N ILE A 405 34.54 -5.75 -79.72
CA ILE A 405 34.43 -5.11 -81.04
C ILE A 405 35.54 -4.05 -81.21
N LEU A 406 35.76 -3.21 -80.20
CA LEU A 406 36.82 -2.21 -80.21
C LEU A 406 38.21 -2.84 -80.32
N GLU A 407 38.45 -3.95 -79.63
CA GLU A 407 39.68 -4.73 -79.74
C GLU A 407 39.87 -5.29 -81.16
N GLN A 408 38.80 -5.82 -81.76
CA GLN A 408 38.82 -6.29 -83.15
C GLN A 408 39.09 -5.15 -84.15
N HIS A 409 38.47 -3.98 -83.96
CA HIS A 409 38.74 -2.80 -84.79
C HIS A 409 40.18 -2.32 -84.65
N LEU A 410 40.72 -2.28 -83.43
CA LEU A 410 42.12 -1.94 -83.20
C LEU A 410 43.07 -2.91 -83.90
N GLU A 411 42.77 -4.20 -83.88
CA GLU A 411 43.57 -5.22 -84.58
C GLU A 411 43.47 -5.08 -86.11
N SER A 412 42.27 -4.80 -86.63
CA SER A 412 42.09 -4.46 -88.05
C SER A 412 42.91 -3.22 -88.44
N MET A 413 42.90 -2.17 -87.63
CA MET A 413 43.70 -0.97 -87.88
C MET A 413 45.21 -1.26 -87.81
N LYS A 414 45.67 -2.13 -86.91
CA LYS A 414 47.07 -2.56 -86.87
C LYS A 414 47.45 -3.30 -88.15
N THR A 415 46.63 -4.27 -88.59
CA THR A 415 46.90 -5.02 -89.83
C THR A 415 46.86 -4.12 -91.07
N GLU A 416 45.94 -3.17 -91.14
CA GLU A 416 45.91 -2.16 -92.21
C GLU A 416 47.16 -1.28 -92.17
N ARG A 417 47.58 -0.82 -91.00
CA ARG A 417 48.82 -0.06 -90.83
C ARG A 417 50.05 -0.88 -91.27
N GLU A 418 50.08 -2.17 -90.97
CA GLU A 418 51.12 -3.09 -91.45
C GLU A 418 51.08 -3.27 -92.98
N ASN A 419 49.88 -3.39 -93.57
CA ASN A 419 49.69 -3.41 -95.03
C ASN A 419 50.21 -2.13 -95.69
N ILE A 420 49.81 -0.96 -95.19
CA ILE A 420 50.29 0.33 -95.68
C ILE A 420 51.81 0.41 -95.56
N ASN A 421 52.38 -0.06 -94.44
CA ASN A 421 53.84 -0.11 -94.28
C ASN A 421 54.49 -1.05 -95.31
N ARG A 422 53.92 -2.23 -95.58
CA ARG A 422 54.37 -3.14 -96.65
C ARG A 422 54.33 -2.47 -98.02
N GLU A 423 53.19 -1.93 -98.42
CA GLU A 423 53.03 -1.20 -99.68
C GLU A 423 54.01 -0.03 -99.80
N ARG A 424 54.24 0.70 -98.70
CA ARG A 424 55.22 1.80 -98.66
C ARG A 424 56.64 1.30 -98.85
N THR A 425 56.99 0.13 -98.31
CA THR A 425 58.30 -0.49 -98.58
C THR A 425 58.43 -0.99 -100.02
N GLU A 426 57.38 -1.58 -100.58
CA GLU A 426 57.34 -2.01 -101.99
C GLU A 426 57.45 -0.83 -102.96
N LEU A 427 56.71 0.24 -102.70
CA LEU A 427 56.76 1.48 -103.49
C LEU A 427 58.14 2.15 -103.41
N ASN A 428 58.79 2.10 -102.25
CA ASN A 428 60.18 2.54 -102.10
C ASN A 428 61.16 1.64 -102.87
N ASN A 429 60.90 0.33 -102.95
CA ASN A 429 61.71 -0.60 -103.76
C ASN A 429 61.50 -0.38 -105.27
N LEU A 430 60.27 -0.14 -105.71
CA LEU A 430 59.96 0.24 -107.10
C LEU A 430 60.61 1.57 -107.48
N LYS A 431 60.58 2.59 -106.61
CA LYS A 431 61.31 3.85 -106.83
C LYS A 431 62.83 3.66 -106.90
N LYS A 432 63.39 2.66 -106.22
CA LYS A 432 64.81 2.29 -106.36
C LYS A 432 65.08 1.61 -107.71
N HIS A 433 64.16 0.77 -108.19
CA HIS A 433 64.25 0.16 -109.52
C HIS A 433 64.08 1.18 -110.66
N GLU A 434 63.16 2.14 -110.53
CA GLU A 434 62.92 3.20 -111.52
C GLU A 434 64.12 4.16 -111.64
N LYS A 435 64.90 4.33 -110.55
CA LYS A 435 66.18 5.06 -110.58
C LYS A 435 67.35 4.26 -111.17
N SER A 436 67.19 2.96 -111.45
CA SER A 436 68.23 2.11 -112.06
C SER A 436 68.01 1.82 -113.54
N THR A 437 66.91 2.27 -114.15
CA THR A 437 66.62 2.09 -115.59
C THR A 437 66.74 3.40 -116.35
N LYS A 438 67.94 3.99 -116.37
CA LYS A 438 68.33 5.00 -117.37
C LYS A 438 69.01 4.28 -118.53
N GLU A 439 68.22 3.75 -119.47
CA GLU A 439 68.63 3.46 -120.86
C GLU A 439 67.45 2.78 -121.59
N HIS A 440 66.48 3.58 -122.05
CA HIS A 440 65.89 3.42 -123.39
C HIS A 440 64.96 4.60 -123.69
N ASN A 441 65.40 5.44 -124.62
CA ASN A 441 64.88 6.77 -124.91
C ASN A 441 64.06 6.79 -126.21
N THR A 442 63.17 5.82 -126.41
CA THR A 442 62.45 5.65 -127.69
C THR A 442 60.94 5.42 -127.60
N GLU A 443 60.37 5.15 -126.41
CA GLU A 443 58.91 4.91 -126.27
C GLU A 443 58.14 6.15 -125.78
N HIS A 444 58.84 7.16 -125.23
CA HIS A 444 58.18 8.34 -124.67
C HIS A 444 57.65 9.32 -125.74
N GLU A 445 58.19 9.30 -126.97
CA GLU A 445 57.68 10.12 -128.08
C GLU A 445 56.39 9.55 -128.69
N GLN A 446 56.24 8.23 -128.75
CA GLN A 446 55.00 7.58 -129.23
C GLN A 446 53.86 7.75 -128.22
N LEU A 447 54.15 7.64 -126.91
CA LEU A 447 53.14 7.85 -125.87
C LEU A 447 52.69 9.32 -125.80
N LYS A 448 53.60 10.27 -126.08
CA LYS A 448 53.26 11.70 -126.13
C LYS A 448 52.40 12.04 -127.34
N SER A 449 52.67 11.44 -128.51
CA SER A 449 51.81 11.64 -129.68
C SER A 449 50.42 11.02 -129.49
N HIS A 450 50.32 9.86 -128.83
CA HIS A 450 49.04 9.25 -128.44
C HIS A 450 48.29 10.10 -127.42
N TYR A 451 48.98 10.72 -126.46
CA TYR A 451 48.37 11.62 -125.48
C TYR A 451 47.87 12.92 -126.14
N ASP A 452 48.61 13.47 -127.11
CA ASP A 452 48.18 14.63 -127.88
C ASP A 452 47.00 14.30 -128.82
N LEU A 453 46.95 13.09 -129.37
CA LEU A 453 45.80 12.59 -130.15
C LEU A 453 44.55 12.45 -129.26
N LEU A 454 44.69 11.82 -128.10
CA LEU A 454 43.60 11.63 -127.14
C LEU A 454 43.11 12.97 -126.57
N LYS A 455 44.02 13.93 -126.37
CA LYS A 455 43.69 15.29 -125.95
C LYS A 455 42.92 16.05 -127.04
N ASN A 456 43.27 15.85 -128.32
CA ASN A 456 42.51 16.39 -129.43
C ASN A 456 41.13 15.74 -129.57
N GLU A 457 41.03 14.42 -129.42
CA GLU A 457 39.75 13.70 -129.43
C GLU A 457 38.85 14.10 -128.25
N LEU A 458 39.41 14.25 -127.05
CA LEU A 458 38.68 14.77 -125.88
C LEU A 458 38.26 16.23 -126.07
N SER A 459 39.06 17.05 -126.75
CA SER A 459 38.70 18.43 -127.10
C SER A 459 37.55 18.47 -128.11
N ILE A 460 37.52 17.55 -129.08
CA ILE A 460 36.42 17.38 -130.04
C ILE A 460 35.15 16.88 -129.32
N LEU A 461 35.27 15.88 -128.44
CA LEU A 461 34.17 15.38 -127.62
C LEU A 461 33.62 16.44 -126.67
N ARG A 462 34.49 17.28 -126.09
CA ARG A 462 34.08 18.40 -125.24
C ARG A 462 33.33 19.46 -126.04
N LYS A 463 33.78 19.81 -127.24
CA LYS A 463 33.05 20.70 -128.16
C LYS A 463 31.73 20.09 -128.65
N TYR A 464 31.66 18.77 -128.83
CA TYR A 464 30.44 18.06 -129.19
C TYR A 464 29.43 18.03 -128.04
N LEU A 465 29.90 17.84 -126.80
CA LEU A 465 29.08 17.93 -125.59
C LEU A 465 28.63 19.37 -125.27
N GLU A 466 29.48 20.37 -125.52
CA GLU A 466 29.11 21.79 -125.35
C GLU A 466 28.13 22.28 -126.44
N SER A 467 28.13 21.67 -127.63
CA SER A 467 27.14 21.96 -128.69
C SER A 467 25.83 21.16 -128.54
N MET A 468 25.86 20.01 -127.86
CA MET A 468 24.67 19.28 -127.42
C MET A 468 24.24 19.73 -126.01
N SER A 469 23.72 20.96 -125.89
CA SER A 469 23.07 21.41 -124.65
C SER A 469 21.76 20.64 -124.40
N ILE A 470 21.85 19.44 -123.84
CA ILE A 470 20.73 18.75 -123.23
C ILE A 470 20.89 18.92 -121.72
N GLN A 471 20.07 19.80 -121.12
CA GLN A 471 19.96 19.90 -119.67
C GLN A 471 19.47 18.57 -119.08
N PRO A 472 20.20 17.95 -118.12
CA PRO A 472 19.63 16.91 -117.29
C PRO A 472 19.38 17.47 -115.88
N LYS A 473 18.10 17.44 -115.48
CA LYS A 473 17.68 17.54 -114.08
C LYS A 473 18.33 16.41 -113.29
N CYS A 474 19.16 16.79 -112.32
CA CYS A 474 19.83 15.91 -111.38
C CYS A 474 19.01 15.82 -110.08
N VAL A 475 18.68 14.62 -109.59
CA VAL A 475 18.52 14.30 -108.15
C VAL A 475 18.69 12.78 -107.95
N ILE A 476 19.85 12.33 -107.46
CA ILE A 476 19.96 11.14 -106.61
C ILE A 476 21.04 11.43 -105.56
N GLU A 477 20.60 11.71 -104.34
CA GLU A 477 21.45 11.75 -103.14
C GLU A 477 21.57 10.35 -102.54
N ARG A 478 22.81 9.97 -102.20
CA ARG A 478 23.12 8.86 -101.32
C ARG A 478 24.35 9.25 -100.51
N SER A 479 24.17 9.45 -99.20
CA SER A 479 25.27 9.64 -98.26
C SER A 479 24.89 9.04 -96.91
N THR A 480 25.52 7.90 -96.63
CA THR A 480 25.76 7.33 -95.30
C THR A 480 27.04 7.94 -94.76
N ILE A 481 26.99 8.64 -93.61
CA ILE A 481 28.16 8.89 -92.76
C ILE A 481 27.74 8.74 -91.29
N THR A 482 28.34 7.74 -90.67
CA THR A 482 28.55 7.53 -89.23
C THR A 482 29.49 8.59 -88.67
N ASP A 483 29.22 9.12 -87.46
CA ASP A 483 30.17 9.07 -86.33
C ASP A 483 29.62 9.73 -85.06
N LEU A 484 30.03 9.13 -83.94
CA LEU A 484 29.82 9.50 -82.53
C LEU A 484 30.68 10.70 -82.10
N TYR A 485 30.19 11.57 -81.19
CA TYR A 485 30.56 11.57 -79.75
C TYR A 485 29.96 12.77 -78.96
N ASP A 486 29.54 12.42 -77.73
CA ASP A 486 29.51 13.16 -76.46
C ASP A 486 28.49 14.27 -76.07
N VAL A 487 27.72 13.89 -75.03
CA VAL A 487 27.56 14.56 -73.72
C VAL A 487 26.90 15.95 -73.70
N THR A 488 25.59 16.01 -73.45
CA THR A 488 25.00 16.36 -72.13
C THR A 488 23.49 16.64 -72.23
N SER A 489 22.76 16.08 -71.25
CA SER A 489 21.59 16.67 -70.58
C SER A 489 20.19 16.61 -71.23
N LYS A 490 19.28 16.08 -70.39
CA LYS A 490 17.82 16.31 -70.30
C LYS A 490 16.91 15.58 -71.29
N LEU A 491 16.66 14.34 -70.90
CA LEU A 491 15.47 13.55 -71.22
C LEU A 491 14.20 14.23 -70.65
N ASN A 492 13.28 14.59 -71.54
CA ASN A 492 11.86 14.75 -71.24
C ASN A 492 11.10 14.49 -72.54
N VAL A 493 10.67 13.24 -72.76
CA VAL A 493 9.62 12.93 -73.73
C VAL A 493 8.66 11.93 -73.09
N THR A 494 7.50 12.49 -72.80
CA THR A 494 6.18 11.87 -72.69
C THR A 494 5.86 10.94 -73.87
N LEU A 495 5.42 9.72 -73.59
CA LEU A 495 4.35 9.05 -74.33
C LEU A 495 3.69 8.06 -73.36
N ASN A 496 2.39 8.20 -73.10
CA ASN A 496 1.47 7.18 -73.62
C ASN A 496 0.00 7.59 -73.50
N ASN A 497 -0.70 7.38 -74.61
CA ASN A 497 -2.15 7.27 -74.68
C ASN A 497 -2.56 5.86 -74.24
N GLY A 498 -3.69 5.74 -73.55
CA GLY A 498 -4.35 4.47 -73.26
C GLY A 498 -5.52 4.65 -72.30
N GLN A 499 -6.73 4.75 -72.86
CA GLN A 499 -8.06 4.49 -72.25
C GLN A 499 -8.01 3.16 -71.44
N ASP A 500 -8.82 2.82 -70.44
CA ASP A 500 -10.23 3.06 -70.06
C ASP A 500 -10.38 2.25 -68.72
N VAL A 501 -11.01 2.68 -67.61
CA VAL A 501 -12.42 2.41 -67.21
C VAL A 501 -12.58 2.60 -65.68
N GLU A 502 -13.67 3.29 -65.31
CA GLU A 502 -14.49 3.26 -64.08
C GLU A 502 -14.13 3.94 -62.74
N TYR A 503 -15.22 4.51 -62.20
CA TYR A 503 -15.40 5.40 -61.07
C TYR A 503 -15.40 4.67 -59.71
N ALA A 504 -14.81 5.28 -58.68
CA ALA A 504 -15.50 5.54 -57.40
C ALA A 504 -14.67 6.44 -56.46
N ARG A 505 -15.33 7.47 -55.95
CA ARG A 505 -14.82 8.49 -55.03
C ARG A 505 -14.64 7.94 -53.62
N HIS A 506 -13.56 8.33 -52.93
CA HIS A 506 -13.67 8.93 -51.58
C HIS A 506 -12.39 9.69 -51.18
N ASP A 507 -12.57 10.97 -50.86
CA ASP A 507 -11.58 11.95 -50.39
C ASP A 507 -11.03 11.62 -48.99
N SER A 508 -9.73 11.73 -48.79
CA SER A 508 -9.12 12.93 -48.17
C SER A 508 -7.65 12.69 -47.77
N LYS A 509 -6.81 13.59 -48.28
CA LYS A 509 -5.36 13.66 -48.09
C LYS A 509 -5.00 14.10 -46.68
N LEU A 510 -4.14 13.33 -46.01
CA LEU A 510 -3.14 13.83 -45.07
C LEU A 510 -1.86 14.12 -45.86
N ARG A 511 -1.31 15.32 -45.68
CA ARG A 511 -0.04 15.75 -46.29
C ARG A 511 1.03 15.89 -45.21
N SER A 512 2.16 15.26 -45.53
CA SER A 512 3.55 15.69 -45.27
C SER A 512 4.03 15.91 -43.83
N ASN A 513 4.90 14.97 -43.43
CA ASN A 513 5.96 15.13 -42.43
C ASN A 513 6.89 16.30 -42.75
N GLN A 514 7.29 17.04 -41.71
CA GLN A 514 8.61 17.66 -41.65
C GLN A 514 9.09 17.62 -40.18
N VAL A 515 10.27 17.01 -40.01
CA VAL A 515 10.99 16.86 -38.75
C VAL A 515 11.85 18.11 -38.52
N VAL A 516 11.78 18.74 -37.35
CA VAL A 516 12.92 19.39 -36.66
C VAL A 516 12.68 19.34 -35.14
N ASN A 517 13.73 18.94 -34.41
CA ASN A 517 13.90 19.00 -32.96
C ASN A 517 13.54 20.38 -32.36
N ASP A 518 13.00 20.41 -31.13
CA ASP A 518 13.60 21.21 -30.06
C ASP A 518 12.98 20.95 -28.67
N PHE A 519 13.83 20.48 -27.77
CA PHE A 519 13.68 20.57 -26.32
C PHE A 519 13.68 22.04 -25.90
N LYS A 520 12.52 22.64 -25.62
CA LYS A 520 12.31 23.71 -24.62
C LYS A 520 10.87 24.22 -24.70
N LYS A 521 10.08 23.95 -23.66
CA LYS A 521 9.24 24.93 -22.95
C LYS A 521 8.40 24.23 -21.88
N GLN A 522 8.91 24.29 -20.65
CA GLN A 522 8.07 24.59 -19.50
C GLN A 522 7.29 25.89 -19.78
N LYS A 523 5.97 25.87 -19.59
CA LYS A 523 5.19 26.90 -18.88
C LYS A 523 3.69 26.63 -19.03
N ASN A 524 3.04 26.59 -17.86
CA ASN A 524 1.64 26.93 -17.61
C ASN A 524 0.54 26.14 -18.33
N VAL A 525 -0.10 25.24 -17.59
CA VAL A 525 -1.55 25.09 -17.70
C VAL A 525 -2.15 25.34 -16.32
N ASN A 526 -3.02 26.34 -16.30
CA ASN A 526 -3.73 26.87 -15.14
C ASN A 526 -4.49 25.81 -14.36
N PHE A 527 -4.44 25.96 -13.04
CA PHE A 527 -5.48 25.52 -12.13
C PHE A 527 -6.83 26.12 -12.55
N SER A 528 -7.82 25.28 -12.83
CA SER A 528 -9.22 25.67 -12.67
C SER A 528 -9.69 25.09 -11.34
N GLN A 529 -9.61 25.95 -10.33
CA GLN A 529 -10.22 25.80 -9.03
C GLN A 529 -11.72 26.02 -9.23
N VAL A 530 -12.54 24.98 -9.05
CA VAL A 530 -13.98 25.16 -8.86
C VAL A 530 -14.31 24.63 -7.47
N CYS A 531 -14.39 25.59 -6.53
CA CYS A 531 -15.08 25.44 -5.27
C CYS A 531 -16.57 25.23 -5.53
N PHE A 532 -17.15 24.20 -4.93
CA PHE A 532 -18.56 24.22 -4.52
C PHE A 532 -18.63 23.84 -3.04
N TYR A 533 -18.98 24.82 -2.22
CA TYR A 533 -19.60 24.65 -0.91
C TYR A 533 -21.12 24.88 -1.07
N THR A 534 -21.89 24.36 -0.11
CA THR A 534 -23.36 24.42 0.12
C THR A 534 -24.16 23.36 -0.66
N CYS A 535 -25.01 22.52 -0.06
CA CYS A 535 -25.63 22.44 1.27
C CYS A 535 -25.42 21.06 1.91
#